data_AF-A0AAX2LS88-F1
#
_entry.id   AF-A0AAX2LS88-F1
#
_cell.length_a   1.000
_cell.length_b   1.000
_cell.length_c   1.000
_cell.angle_alpha   90.00
_cell.angle_beta   90.00
_cell.angle_gamma   90.00
#
_symmetry.space_group_name_H-M   'P 1'
#
loop_
_entity.id
_entity.type
_entity.pdbx_description
1 polymer ?
#
loop_
_entity_poly.entity_id
_entity_poly.type
_entity_poly.pdbx_seq_one_letter_code
_entity_poly.pdbx_strand_id
1 'polypeptide(L)'
;MIDSCNQLPTLHGSLFLIGIDKFRDINDSLGHHQADQLLVLIAQRLKTVSHDNSYIARIGGDEFAIYLPQCDDIRPSSSLPNSCCNCSPRIQYAE
;
A
#
# COMPACT_ATOMS: atom_id res chain seq x y z
N MET A 1 -2.78 20.65 -6.39
CA MET A 1 -4.24 20.85 -6.33
C MET A 1 -4.78 19.55 -5.74
N ILE A 2 -5.18 19.56 -4.47
CA ILE A 2 -5.81 18.38 -3.85
C ILE A 2 -7.30 18.57 -4.10
N ASP A 3 -7.83 17.89 -5.11
CA ASP A 3 -9.26 17.94 -5.40
C ASP A 3 -10.00 17.22 -4.27
N SER A 4 -10.84 17.97 -3.54
CA SER A 4 -11.68 17.42 -2.47
C SER A 4 -12.78 16.55 -3.08
N CYS A 5 -12.53 15.25 -3.17
CA CYS A 5 -13.49 14.26 -3.65
C CYS A 5 -14.54 13.91 -2.57
N ASN A 6 -15.60 14.72 -2.47
CA ASN A 6 -16.70 14.52 -1.51
C ASN A 6 -17.72 13.45 -1.93
N GLN A 7 -17.49 12.72 -3.02
CA GLN A 7 -18.40 11.72 -3.56
C GLN A 7 -17.79 10.31 -3.63
N LEU A 8 -16.59 10.11 -3.05
CA LEU A 8 -16.01 8.77 -2.98
C LEU A 8 -16.73 7.95 -1.90
N PRO A 9 -17.03 6.67 -2.15
CA PRO A 9 -17.55 5.79 -1.11
C PRO A 9 -16.63 5.80 0.11
N THR A 10 -17.20 5.79 1.31
CA THR A 10 -16.45 5.76 2.57
C THR A 10 -15.60 4.49 2.60
N LEU A 11 -14.30 4.64 2.41
CA LEU A 11 -13.36 3.52 2.43
C LEU A 11 -12.95 3.24 3.88
N HIS A 12 -13.63 2.29 4.53
CA HIS A 12 -13.25 1.83 5.87
C HIS A 12 -12.01 0.93 5.78
N GLY A 13 -10.99 1.22 6.59
CA GLY A 13 -9.73 0.47 6.56
C GLY A 13 -8.66 1.06 7.46
N SER A 14 -7.52 0.38 7.51
CA SER A 14 -6.32 0.83 8.24
C SER A 14 -5.26 1.28 7.25
N LEU A 15 -4.63 2.42 7.54
CA LEU A 15 -3.49 2.94 6.78
C LEU A 15 -2.23 2.84 7.64
N PHE A 16 -1.20 2.18 7.10
CA PHE A 16 0.13 2.12 7.69
C PHE A 16 1.07 3.00 6.87
N LEU A 17 1.80 3.87 7.56
CA LEU A 17 2.88 4.65 6.98
C LEU A 17 4.19 4.11 7.55
N ILE A 18 5.12 3.79 6.66
CA ILE A 18 6.38 3.12 6.98
C ILE A 18 7.50 3.99 6.43
N GLY A 19 8.34 4.53 7.30
CA GLY A 19 9.58 5.21 6.93
C GLY A 19 10.79 4.27 7.12
N ILE A 20 11.80 4.41 6.27
CA ILE A 20 13.07 3.71 6.45
C ILE A 20 14.01 4.60 7.24
N ASP A 21 14.31 4.19 8.48
CA ASP A 21 15.25 4.94 9.32
C ASP A 21 16.63 5.05 8.67
N LYS A 22 17.18 6.27 8.71
CA LYS A 22 18.55 6.57 8.25
C LYS A 22 18.81 6.20 6.79
N PHE A 23 17.79 6.23 5.93
CA PHE A 23 17.97 5.94 4.51
C PHE A 23 18.99 6.87 3.82
N ARG A 24 19.09 8.12 4.27
CA ARG A 24 20.13 9.06 3.80
C ARG A 24 21.54 8.56 4.12
N ASP A 25 21.78 8.09 5.35
CA ASP A 25 23.09 7.58 5.76
C ASP A 25 23.52 6.38 4.88
N ILE A 26 22.55 5.54 4.49
CA ILE A 26 22.77 4.42 3.56
C ILE A 26 23.15 4.93 2.17
N ASN A 27 22.41 5.92 1.64
CA ASN A 27 22.74 6.55 0.35
C ASN A 27 24.15 7.15 0.36
N ASP A 28 24.49 7.88 1.43
CA ASP A 28 25.77 8.57 1.54
C ASP A 28 26.94 7.59 1.71
N SER A 29 26.70 6.44 2.37
CA SER A 29 27.75 5.45 2.66
C SER A 29 27.96 4.43 1.53
N LEU A 30 26.87 3.97 0.89
CA LEU A 30 26.91 2.87 -0.08
C LEU A 30 26.61 3.31 -1.52
N GLY A 31 26.18 4.56 -1.70
CA GLY A 31 25.76 5.10 -2.99
C GLY A 31 24.32 4.75 -3.36
N HIS A 32 23.75 5.56 -4.24
CA HIS A 32 22.35 5.45 -4.65
C HIS A 32 21.97 4.10 -5.25
N HIS A 33 22.87 3.46 -6.00
CA HIS A 33 22.55 2.17 -6.61
C HIS A 33 22.23 1.08 -5.57
N GLN A 34 22.95 1.07 -4.44
CA GLN A 34 22.70 0.08 -3.39
C GLN A 34 21.46 0.45 -2.57
N ALA A 35 21.21 1.74 -2.38
CA ALA A 35 19.98 2.23 -1.76
C ALA A 35 18.73 1.88 -2.59
N ASP A 36 18.82 1.96 -3.92
CA ASP A 36 17.75 1.54 -4.83
C ASP A 36 17.48 0.04 -4.72
N GLN A 37 18.53 -0.78 -4.67
CA GLN A 37 18.38 -2.23 -4.45
C GLN A 37 17.72 -2.53 -3.09
N LEU A 38 18.05 -1.78 -2.04
CA LEU A 38 17.40 -1.89 -0.74
C LEU A 38 15.90 -1.56 -0.83
N LEU A 39 15.53 -0.48 -1.53
CA LEU A 39 14.13 -0.12 -1.75
C LEU A 39 13.35 -1.21 -2.49
N VAL A 40 13.96 -1.82 -3.51
CA VAL A 40 13.36 -2.97 -4.23
C VAL A 40 13.15 -4.15 -3.28
N LEU A 41 14.13 -4.48 -2.45
CA LEU A 41 14.03 -5.58 -1.49
C LEU A 41 12.95 -5.32 -0.43
N ILE A 42 12.83 -4.09 0.05
CA ILE A 42 11.78 -3.68 0.99
C ILE A 42 10.41 -3.82 0.33
N ALA A 43 10.22 -3.30 -0.88
CA ALA A 43 8.97 -3.44 -1.62
C ALA A 43 8.58 -4.91 -1.83
N GLN A 44 9.55 -5.79 -2.12
CA GLN A 44 9.32 -7.24 -2.22
C GLN A 44 8.89 -7.83 -0.87
N ARG A 45 9.57 -7.50 0.22
CA ARG A 45 9.22 -7.97 1.57
C ARG A 45 7.83 -7.51 2.00
N LEU A 46 7.49 -6.24 1.75
CA LEU A 46 6.15 -5.71 2.05
C LEU A 46 5.08 -6.49 1.29
N LYS A 47 5.29 -6.82 0.01
CA LYS A 47 4.36 -7.68 -0.74
C LYS A 47 4.19 -9.06 -0.11
N THR A 48 5.26 -9.68 0.38
CA THR A 48 5.18 -11.02 0.97
C THR A 48 4.43 -11.08 2.31
N VAL A 49 4.40 -9.98 3.06
CA VAL A 49 3.74 -9.93 4.38
C VAL A 49 2.35 -9.30 4.33
N SER A 50 1.96 -8.71 3.20
CA SER A 50 0.67 -8.05 3.05
C SER A 50 -0.37 -8.98 2.45
N HIS A 51 -1.63 -8.85 2.89
CA HIS A 51 -2.76 -9.67 2.44
C HIS A 51 -3.14 -9.36 0.98
N ASP A 52 -3.79 -10.29 0.27
CA ASP A 52 -4.13 -10.13 -1.16
C ASP A 52 -4.97 -8.87 -1.46
N ASN A 53 -5.81 -8.47 -0.50
CA ASN A 53 -6.66 -7.27 -0.61
C ASN A 53 -5.96 -5.96 -0.18
N SER A 54 -4.67 -6.00 0.14
CA SER A 54 -3.91 -4.82 0.55
C SER A 54 -3.42 -4.02 -0.66
N TYR A 55 -3.34 -2.70 -0.48
CA TYR A 55 -2.69 -1.81 -1.43
C TYR A 55 -1.37 -1.35 -0.84
N ILE A 56 -0.30 -1.44 -1.63
CA ILE A 56 1.04 -0.98 -1.24
C ILE A 56 1.48 0.07 -2.25
N ALA A 57 1.93 1.22 -1.76
CA ALA A 57 2.47 2.32 -2.55
C ALA A 57 3.77 2.83 -1.94
N ARG A 58 4.69 3.29 -2.79
CA ARG A 58 5.79 4.17 -2.38
C ARG A 58 5.30 5.60 -2.54
N ILE A 59 5.32 6.37 -1.46
CA ILE A 59 4.77 7.74 -1.42
C ILE A 59 5.85 8.82 -1.32
N GLY A 60 7.10 8.41 -1.06
CA GLY A 60 8.25 9.30 -0.94
C GLY A 60 9.57 8.61 -1.26
N GLY A 61 10.67 9.27 -0.94
CA GLY A 61 12.03 8.76 -1.18
C GLY A 61 12.29 7.45 -0.43
N ASP A 62 11.89 7.40 0.83
CA ASP A 62 12.11 6.29 1.77
C ASP A 62 10.84 5.90 2.53
N GLU A 63 9.69 6.36 2.03
CA GLU A 63 8.39 6.20 2.67
C GLU A 63 7.46 5.29 1.84
N PHE A 64 6.83 4.36 2.52
CA PHE A 64 5.84 3.43 1.97
C PHE A 64 4.52 3.58 2.71
N ALA A 65 3.43 3.40 1.97
CA ALA A 65 2.08 3.32 2.49
C ALA A 65 1.50 1.93 2.22
N ILE A 66 0.81 1.38 3.22
CA ILE A 66 0.00 0.16 3.07
C ILE A 66 -1.42 0.48 3.52
N TYR A 67 -2.37 0.33 2.62
CA TYR A 67 -3.79 0.42 2.94
C TYR A 67 -4.39 -0.97 3.01
N LEU A 68 -5.00 -1.29 4.15
CA LEU A 68 -5.77 -2.51 4.38
C LEU A 68 -7.26 -2.13 4.40
N PRO A 69 -8.00 -2.40 3.32
CA PRO A 69 -9.44 -2.23 3.33
C PRO A 69 -10.06 -3.14 4.39
N GLN A 70 -10.96 -2.59 5.18
CA GLN A 70 -11.84 -3.40 6.01
C GLN A 70 -12.84 -4.07 5.06
N CYS A 71 -12.83 -5.40 4.98
CA CYS A 71 -13.97 -6.10 4.41
C CYS A 71 -15.12 -5.95 5.39
N ASP A 72 -15.90 -4.89 5.24
CA ASP A 72 -17.21 -4.87 5.85
C ASP A 72 -18.04 -5.96 5.16
N ASP A 73 -18.25 -7.07 5.86
CA ASP A 73 -19.37 -7.97 5.63
C ASP A 73 -20.67 -7.17 5.91
N ILE A 74 -20.96 -6.17 5.07
CA ILE A 74 -22.32 -5.63 4.97
C ILE A 74 -23.08 -6.74 4.27
N ARG A 75 -23.54 -7.73 5.05
CA ARG A 75 -24.54 -8.70 4.62
C ARG A 75 -25.64 -7.91 3.91
N PRO A 76 -25.84 -8.06 2.59
CA PRO A 76 -27.08 -7.62 2.01
C PRO A 76 -28.13 -8.60 2.53
N SER A 77 -29.07 -8.11 3.32
CA SER A 77 -30.32 -8.82 3.54
C SER A 77 -30.90 -9.14 2.15
N SER A 78 -31.06 -10.43 1.86
CA SER A 78 -31.60 -11.07 0.65
C SER A 78 -30.69 -11.18 -0.59
N SER A 79 -30.14 -12.39 -0.72
CA SER A 79 -29.87 -13.16 -1.94
C SER A 79 -29.04 -12.55 -3.07
N LEU A 80 -27.76 -12.93 -3.15
CA LEU A 80 -27.11 -13.58 -4.31
C LEU A 80 -25.68 -14.04 -3.91
N PRO A 81 -25.17 -15.19 -4.41
CA PRO A 81 -23.92 -15.77 -3.94
C PRO A 81 -22.70 -15.23 -4.69
N ASN A 82 -21.68 -14.87 -3.91
CA ASN A 82 -20.26 -15.13 -4.14
C ASN A 82 -19.60 -14.50 -5.38
N SER A 83 -19.21 -13.22 -5.27
CA SER A 83 -18.02 -12.70 -5.97
C SER A 83 -17.50 -11.38 -5.38
N CYS A 84 -17.49 -11.21 -4.04
CA CYS A 84 -16.98 -9.97 -3.45
C CYS A 84 -15.45 -9.90 -3.30
N CYS A 85 -14.72 -10.98 -3.60
CA CYS A 85 -13.27 -11.03 -3.40
C CYS A 85 -12.57 -11.47 -4.69
N ASN A 86 -12.44 -10.55 -5.64
CA ASN A 86 -11.42 -10.64 -6.68
C ASN A 86 -10.58 -9.36 -6.70
N CYS A 87 -9.97 -9.03 -5.55
CA CYS A 87 -8.99 -7.96 -5.46
C CYS A 87 -7.61 -8.62 -5.41
N SER A 88 -7.00 -8.79 -6.57
CA SER A 88 -5.58 -9.16 -6.65
C SER A 88 -4.74 -8.00 -6.10
N PRO A 89 -3.60 -8.26 -5.43
CA PRO A 89 -2.75 -7.21 -4.89
C PRO A 89 -2.21 -6.36 -6.03
N ARG A 90 -2.78 -5.16 -6.19
CA ARG A 90 -2.43 -4.23 -7.26
C ARG A 90 -1.51 -3.17 -6.69
N ILE A 91 -0.22 -3.31 -6.98
CA ILE A 91 0.76 -2.26 -6.69
C ILE A 91 0.41 -1.09 -7.60
N GLN A 92 -0.14 -0.02 -7.03
CA GLN A 92 -0.18 1.25 -7.70
C GLN A 92 1.12 1.97 -7.37
N TYR A 93 2.01 2.05 -8.35
CA TYR A 93 3.09 3.01 -8.31
C TYR A 93 2.43 4.39 -8.38
N ALA A 94 2.55 5.17 -7.31
CA ALA A 94 2.31 6.60 -7.40
C ALA A 94 3.52 7.18 -8.16
N GLU A 95 3.25 7.88 -9.27
CA GLU A 95 4.26 8.67 -9.98
C GLU A 95 4.67 9.90 -9.17
#